data_AF-A0A958JV79-F1
#
_entry.id   AF-A0A958JV79-F1
#
_cell.length_a   1.000
_cell.length_b   1.000
_cell.length_c   1.000
_cell.angle_alpha   90.00
_cell.angle_beta   90.00
_cell.angle_gamma   90.00
#
_symmetry.space_group_name_H-M   'P 1'
#
loop_
_entity.id
_entity.type
_entity.pdbx_description
1 polymer ?
#
loop_
_entity_poly.entity_id
_entity_poly.type
_entity_poly.pdbx_seq_one_letter_code
_entity_poly.pdbx_strand_id
1 'polypeptide(L)'
;MTPRKILPLLILVLSTSFIGGCANLNDPYYNDPYDRGYGYPPSSYPARDYYRDRERDRIRDERQDLEEERRRVEDERRRLERQRERERQQAQKPVYSAPPKRESCPSGWRPGRCSTKDRKHGCKDMRMPGGLGCRTN
;
A
#
# COMPACT_ATOMS: atom_id res chain seq x y z
N MET A 1 25.61 -27.48 -34.29
CA MET A 1 26.68 -26.49 -34.05
C MET A 1 26.21 -25.48 -33.01
N THR A 2 26.55 -25.73 -31.75
CA THR A 2 26.59 -24.75 -30.64
C THR A 2 28.08 -24.36 -30.46
N PRO A 3 28.48 -23.21 -29.85
CA PRO A 3 27.92 -22.73 -28.58
C PRO A 3 27.86 -21.20 -28.32
N ARG A 4 27.09 -20.93 -27.26
CA ARG A 4 27.14 -19.84 -26.27
C ARG A 4 28.49 -19.12 -26.17
N LYS A 5 28.45 -17.79 -26.12
CA LYS A 5 29.51 -16.90 -25.58
C LYS A 5 28.86 -16.15 -24.40
N ILE A 6 28.98 -16.59 -23.15
CA ILE A 6 30.12 -16.49 -22.22
C ILE A 6 30.67 -15.05 -22.14
N LEU A 7 30.21 -14.36 -21.10
CA LEU A 7 30.85 -13.20 -20.47
C LEU A 7 32.31 -13.51 -20.10
N PRO A 8 33.25 -12.57 -20.26
CA PRO A 8 34.38 -12.45 -19.37
C PRO A 8 34.12 -11.34 -18.35
N LEU A 9 33.86 -11.79 -17.13
CA LEU A 9 34.44 -11.28 -15.88
C LEU A 9 35.52 -10.21 -16.08
N LEU A 10 35.18 -8.96 -15.75
CA LEU A 10 36.17 -8.00 -15.26
C LEU A 10 36.01 -7.90 -13.75
N ILE A 11 36.70 -8.82 -13.09
CA ILE A 11 37.06 -8.75 -11.68
C ILE A 11 38.05 -7.58 -11.55
N LEU A 12 37.60 -6.45 -11.01
CA LEU A 12 38.50 -5.45 -10.42
C LEU A 12 38.45 -5.64 -8.91
N VAL A 13 39.52 -6.26 -8.41
CA VAL A 13 39.79 -6.57 -7.03
C VAL A 13 40.44 -5.35 -6.36
N LEU A 14 39.84 -4.96 -5.22
CA LEU A 14 40.43 -4.34 -4.04
C LEU A 14 41.15 -2.98 -4.20
N SER A 15 40.46 -1.92 -3.73
CA SER A 15 41.11 -0.91 -2.89
C SER A 15 40.26 -0.66 -1.65
N THR A 16 40.79 -1.18 -0.55
CA THR A 16 40.42 -0.95 0.84
C THR A 16 40.29 0.53 1.18
N SER A 17 39.15 0.93 1.75
CA SER A 17 39.05 1.99 2.76
C SER A 17 37.73 1.80 3.52
N PHE A 18 37.80 0.88 4.47
CA PHE A 18 37.00 0.93 5.68
C PHE A 18 37.36 2.24 6.41
N ILE A 19 36.37 2.89 7.03
CA ILE A 19 36.48 4.02 7.97
C ILE A 19 36.67 5.40 7.33
N GLY A 20 35.66 6.28 7.47
CA GLY A 20 35.81 7.69 7.10
C GLY A 20 34.53 8.53 7.17
N GLY A 21 33.98 8.69 8.38
CA GLY A 21 33.03 9.72 8.83
C GLY A 21 32.29 10.60 7.82
N CYS A 22 30.96 10.42 7.73
CA CYS A 22 30.04 11.54 7.53
C CYS A 22 29.74 12.18 8.89
N ALA A 23 30.79 12.69 9.55
CA ALA A 23 30.62 13.67 10.61
C ALA A 23 30.45 15.02 9.92
N ASN A 24 29.21 15.49 9.81
CA ASN A 24 28.97 16.90 9.57
C ASN A 24 29.41 17.65 10.82
N LEU A 25 30.63 18.17 10.73
CA LEU A 25 31.29 19.06 11.66
C LEU A 25 30.74 20.48 11.39
N ASN A 26 29.76 20.91 12.20
CA ASN A 26 29.24 22.28 12.41
C ASN A 26 27.71 22.32 12.42
N ASP A 27 27.10 21.80 13.49
CA ASP A 27 25.79 22.28 13.90
C ASP A 27 25.84 22.64 15.40
N PRO A 28 26.14 23.90 15.76
CA PRO A 28 26.14 24.36 17.13
C PRO A 28 24.71 24.79 17.49
N TYR A 29 23.80 23.83 17.61
CA TYR A 29 22.51 24.06 18.28
C TYR A 29 22.30 23.02 19.38
N TYR A 30 23.27 22.99 20.28
CA TYR A 30 23.08 22.54 21.66
C TYR A 30 22.23 23.58 22.38
N ASN A 31 20.93 23.34 22.48
CA ASN A 31 20.04 24.06 23.40
C ASN A 31 19.10 23.06 24.04
N ASP A 32 19.65 22.26 24.95
CA ASP A 32 18.90 21.54 25.96
C ASP A 32 18.95 22.40 27.24
N PRO A 33 17.87 23.07 27.67
CA PRO A 33 17.91 23.97 28.82
C PRO A 33 17.83 23.25 30.17
N TYR A 34 17.79 21.91 30.20
CA TYR A 34 17.50 21.14 31.42
C TYR A 34 18.72 20.50 32.09
N ASP A 35 19.92 20.98 31.78
CA ASP A 35 21.14 20.53 32.47
C ASP A 35 21.62 21.57 33.50
N ARG A 36 20.90 21.66 34.63
CA ARG A 36 21.46 22.22 35.88
C ARG A 36 20.57 21.91 37.08
N GLY A 37 20.72 20.71 37.61
CA GLY A 37 20.12 20.34 38.88
C GLY A 37 20.87 19.19 39.50
N TYR A 38 22.08 19.46 40.02
CA TYR A 38 22.78 18.56 40.94
C TYR A 38 21.82 18.23 42.09
N GLY A 39 21.16 17.06 41.99
CA GLY A 39 20.21 16.56 42.97
C GLY A 39 20.96 16.11 44.21
N TYR A 40 21.38 17.07 45.02
CA TYR A 40 21.91 16.78 46.33
C TYR A 40 20.75 16.23 47.18
N PRO A 41 20.86 15.02 47.74
CA PRO A 41 19.82 14.49 48.60
C PRO A 41 19.63 15.42 49.81
N PRO A 42 18.38 15.67 50.26
CA PRO A 42 18.16 16.44 51.47
C PRO A 42 18.90 15.79 52.64
N SER A 43 19.60 16.61 53.42
CA SER A 43 20.57 16.23 54.47
C SER A 43 20.05 15.26 55.55
N SER A 44 18.76 14.95 55.57
CA SER A 44 18.07 14.10 56.54
C SER A 44 17.75 12.69 56.03
N TYR A 45 18.01 12.37 54.76
CA TYR A 45 17.76 11.04 54.19
C TYR A 45 19.06 10.37 53.70
N PRO A 46 19.27 9.06 53.98
CA PRO A 46 20.41 8.35 53.43
C PRO A 46 20.35 8.42 51.89
N ALA A 47 21.43 8.91 51.28
CA ALA A 47 21.49 9.24 49.85
C ALA A 47 20.97 8.12 48.93
N ARG A 48 21.17 6.86 49.32
CA ARG A 48 20.73 5.66 48.58
C ARG A 48 19.21 5.58 48.38
N ASP A 49 18.42 5.97 49.37
CA ASP A 49 16.97 5.85 49.32
C ASP A 49 16.35 6.94 48.43
N TYR A 50 16.92 8.15 48.45
CA TYR A 50 16.51 9.26 47.57
C TYR A 50 16.69 8.94 46.08
N TYR A 51 17.83 8.34 45.68
CA TYR A 51 18.03 7.93 44.29
C TYR A 51 17.09 6.80 43.87
N ARG A 52 16.79 5.86 44.78
CA ARG A 52 15.88 4.73 44.51
C ARG A 52 14.44 5.19 44.28
N ASP A 53 13.96 6.16 45.06
CA ASP A 53 12.61 6.71 44.89
C ASP A 53 12.50 7.52 43.60
N ARG A 54 13.51 8.34 43.27
CA ARG A 54 13.54 9.10 42.02
C ARG A 54 13.60 8.21 40.77
N GLU A 55 14.37 7.12 40.83
CA GLU A 55 14.41 6.13 39.76
C GLU A 55 13.06 5.43 39.59
N ARG A 56 12.37 5.14 40.71
CA ARG A 56 11.04 4.52 40.70
C ARG A 56 9.98 5.44 40.10
N ASP A 57 10.06 6.74 40.38
CA ASP A 57 9.17 7.73 39.77
C ASP A 57 9.44 7.86 38.26
N ARG A 58 10.71 7.94 37.84
CA ARG A 58 11.08 7.92 36.41
C ARG A 58 10.53 6.69 35.68
N ILE A 59 10.70 5.50 36.26
CA ILE A 59 10.19 4.26 35.67
C ILE A 59 8.65 4.25 35.61
N ARG A 60 7.98 4.89 36.58
CA ARG A 60 6.51 5.00 36.56
C ARG A 60 6.06 5.92 35.43
N ASP A 61 6.69 7.06 35.28
CA ASP A 61 6.36 8.04 34.24
C ASP A 61 6.61 7.43 32.85
N GLU A 62 7.76 6.79 32.65
CA GLU A 62 8.08 6.10 31.39
C GLU A 62 7.08 4.97 31.07
N ARG A 63 6.64 4.23 32.09
CA ARG A 63 5.57 3.23 31.90
C ARG A 63 4.24 3.85 31.50
N GLN A 64 3.90 5.01 32.08
CA GLN A 64 2.68 5.71 31.75
C GLN A 64 2.71 6.23 30.31
N ASP A 65 3.83 6.83 29.90
CA ASP A 65 4.03 7.31 28.53
C ASP A 65 3.95 6.17 27.50
N LEU A 66 4.59 5.04 27.79
CA LEU A 66 4.52 3.84 26.94
C LEU A 66 3.10 3.27 26.87
N GLU A 67 2.35 3.29 27.97
CA GLU A 67 0.96 2.84 27.98
C GLU A 67 0.06 3.77 27.15
N GLU A 68 0.26 5.08 27.26
CA GLU A 68 -0.47 6.08 26.48
C GLU A 68 -0.18 5.94 24.98
N GLU A 69 1.08 5.78 24.59
CA GLU A 69 1.45 5.58 23.19
C GLU A 69 0.89 4.26 22.65
N ARG A 70 0.90 3.19 23.47
CA ARG A 70 0.26 1.92 23.11
C ARG A 70 -1.25 2.10 22.87
N ARG A 71 -1.94 2.87 23.71
CA ARG A 71 -3.37 3.19 23.52
C ARG A 71 -3.59 3.98 22.22
N ARG A 72 -2.77 4.99 21.96
CA ARG A 72 -2.84 5.80 20.74
C ARG A 72 -2.70 4.96 19.47
N VAL A 73 -1.70 4.09 19.42
CA VAL A 73 -1.45 3.19 18.29
C VAL A 73 -2.59 2.17 18.14
N GLU A 74 -3.13 1.66 19.25
CA GLU A 74 -4.24 0.71 19.23
C GLU A 74 -5.54 1.36 18.70
N ASP A 75 -5.81 2.61 19.08
CA ASP A 75 -6.94 3.39 18.57
C ASP A 75 -6.80 3.72 17.09
N GLU A 76 -5.59 4.08 16.64
CA GLU A 76 -5.30 4.29 15.23
C GLU A 76 -5.50 3.00 14.41
N ARG A 77 -5.00 1.87 14.91
CA ARG A 77 -5.22 0.55 14.28
C ARG A 77 -6.71 0.25 14.15
N ARG A 78 -7.49 0.47 15.22
CA ARG A 78 -8.95 0.25 15.22
C ARG A 78 -9.68 1.20 14.27
N ARG A 79 -9.20 2.42 14.09
CA ARG A 79 -9.75 3.38 13.12
C ARG A 79 -9.51 2.90 11.69
N LEU A 80 -8.29 2.49 11.36
CA LEU A 80 -7.92 1.98 10.04
C LEU A 80 -8.65 0.67 9.70
N GLU A 81 -8.82 -0.22 10.67
CA GLU A 81 -9.57 -1.46 10.49
C GLU A 81 -11.03 -1.19 10.13
N ARG A 82 -11.70 -0.28 10.85
CA ARG A 82 -13.06 0.17 10.54
C ARG A 82 -13.15 0.83 9.16
N GLN A 83 -12.13 1.57 8.74
CA GLN A 83 -12.08 2.14 7.40
C GLN A 83 -11.99 1.07 6.32
N ARG A 84 -11.07 0.10 6.47
CA ARG A 84 -10.93 -1.03 5.53
C ARG A 84 -12.19 -1.87 5.44
N GLU A 85 -12.90 -2.06 6.55
CA GLU A 85 -14.16 -2.79 6.56
C GLU A 85 -15.24 -2.06 5.73
N ARG A 86 -15.36 -0.74 5.89
CA ARG A 86 -16.27 0.08 5.08
C ARG A 86 -15.91 0.02 3.59
N GLU A 87 -14.63 0.11 3.25
CA GLU A 87 -14.15 0.00 1.87
C GLU A 87 -14.47 -1.37 1.27
N ARG A 88 -14.28 -2.46 2.04
CA ARG A 88 -14.67 -3.83 1.62
C ARG A 88 -16.17 -3.95 1.38
N GLN A 89 -17.00 -3.38 2.26
CA GLN A 89 -18.45 -3.39 2.09
C GLN A 89 -18.89 -2.58 0.87
N GLN A 90 -18.22 -1.46 0.58
CA GLN A 90 -18.49 -0.67 -0.63
C GLN A 90 -18.04 -1.40 -1.90
N ALA A 91 -16.88 -2.04 -1.88
CA ALA A 91 -16.37 -2.84 -3.01
C ALA A 91 -17.22 -4.09 -3.29
N GLN A 92 -17.85 -4.66 -2.26
CA GLN A 92 -18.77 -5.79 -2.40
C GLN A 92 -20.18 -5.40 -2.82
N LYS A 93 -20.51 -4.10 -2.94
CA LYS A 93 -21.79 -3.72 -3.55
C LYS A 93 -21.79 -4.24 -4.99
N PRO A 94 -22.70 -5.15 -5.37
CA PRO A 94 -22.80 -5.56 -6.76
C PRO A 94 -23.09 -4.30 -7.57
N VAL A 95 -22.14 -3.92 -8.42
CA VAL A 95 -22.40 -2.93 -9.46
C VAL A 95 -23.57 -3.50 -10.24
N TYR A 96 -24.74 -2.89 -10.10
CA TYR A 96 -25.92 -3.30 -10.85
C TYR A 96 -25.65 -2.97 -12.32
N SER A 97 -24.93 -3.87 -13.00
CA SER A 97 -24.73 -3.79 -14.44
C SER A 97 -26.06 -4.13 -15.06
N ALA A 98 -26.68 -3.15 -15.72
CA ALA A 98 -27.88 -3.38 -16.52
C ALA A 98 -27.62 -4.59 -17.44
N PRO A 99 -28.60 -5.50 -17.60
CA PRO A 99 -28.42 -6.65 -18.47
C PRO A 99 -27.99 -6.17 -19.87
N PRO A 100 -27.01 -6.81 -20.51
CA PRO A 100 -26.55 -6.40 -21.83
C PRO A 100 -27.76 -6.34 -22.75
N LYS A 101 -27.96 -5.19 -23.42
CA LYS A 101 -29.07 -5.01 -24.36
C LYS A 101 -28.96 -6.13 -25.39
N ARG A 102 -30.02 -6.93 -25.53
CA ARG A 102 -30.06 -7.98 -26.56
C ARG A 102 -29.95 -7.30 -27.91
N GLU A 103 -28.86 -7.56 -28.62
CA GLU A 103 -28.71 -7.09 -29.99
C GLU A 103 -29.88 -7.63 -30.80
N SER A 104 -30.64 -6.73 -31.41
CA SER A 104 -31.78 -7.05 -32.27
C SER A 104 -31.42 -6.60 -33.67
N CYS A 105 -31.88 -7.35 -34.68
CA CYS A 105 -31.67 -6.95 -36.06
C CYS A 105 -32.35 -5.59 -36.31
N PRO A 106 -31.74 -4.72 -37.12
CA PRO A 106 -32.35 -3.45 -37.49
C PRO A 106 -33.70 -3.68 -38.18
N SER A 107 -34.58 -2.67 -38.16
CA SER A 107 -35.90 -2.78 -38.79
C SER A 107 -35.78 -3.22 -40.25
N GLY A 108 -36.59 -4.18 -40.67
CA GLY A 108 -36.54 -4.78 -42.01
C GLY A 108 -35.52 -5.92 -42.17
N TRP A 109 -34.75 -6.24 -41.13
CA TRP A 109 -33.83 -7.37 -41.10
C TRP A 109 -34.30 -8.42 -40.09
N ARG A 110 -34.19 -9.69 -40.48
CA ARG A 110 -34.54 -10.85 -39.66
C ARG A 110 -33.29 -11.56 -39.16
N PRO A 111 -33.30 -12.16 -37.97
CA PRO A 111 -32.17 -12.97 -37.50
C PRO A 111 -31.91 -14.15 -38.44
N GLY A 112 -30.65 -14.37 -38.76
CA GLY A 112 -30.20 -15.46 -39.63
C GLY A 112 -29.21 -15.02 -40.70
N ARG A 113 -28.78 -16.00 -41.52
CA ARG A 113 -27.93 -15.77 -42.70
C ARG A 113 -28.69 -16.16 -43.96
N CYS A 114 -28.37 -15.51 -45.08
CA CYS A 114 -28.91 -15.92 -46.38
C CYS A 114 -28.30 -17.26 -46.78
N SER A 115 -29.11 -18.16 -47.33
CA SER A 115 -28.57 -19.34 -48.01
C SER A 115 -27.93 -18.93 -49.34
N THR A 116 -27.09 -19.78 -49.92
CA THR A 116 -26.51 -19.55 -51.25
C THR A 116 -27.58 -19.41 -52.33
N LYS A 117 -28.75 -20.06 -52.17
CA LYS A 117 -29.89 -19.92 -53.06
C LYS A 117 -30.56 -18.55 -52.90
N ASP A 118 -30.78 -18.10 -51.67
CA ASP A 118 -31.46 -16.83 -51.40
C ASP A 118 -30.62 -15.62 -51.85
N ARG A 119 -29.29 -15.70 -51.73
CA ARG A 119 -28.39 -14.64 -52.23
C ARG A 119 -28.53 -14.40 -53.73
N LYS A 120 -28.82 -15.45 -54.51
CA LYS A 120 -29.09 -15.34 -55.95
C LYS A 120 -30.41 -14.63 -56.26
N HIS A 121 -31.32 -14.56 -55.28
CA HIS A 121 -32.65 -13.95 -55.41
C HIS A 121 -32.73 -12.58 -54.71
N GLY A 122 -31.60 -11.99 -54.33
CA GLY A 122 -31.54 -10.65 -53.73
C GLY A 122 -31.32 -10.60 -52.22
N CYS A 123 -31.32 -11.74 -51.53
CA CYS A 123 -31.12 -11.78 -50.08
C CYS A 123 -29.76 -11.21 -49.69
N LYS A 124 -29.77 -10.24 -48.76
CA LYS A 124 -28.56 -9.63 -48.19
C LYS A 124 -28.43 -10.04 -46.73
N ASP A 125 -27.22 -10.41 -46.31
CA ASP A 125 -26.89 -10.68 -44.91
C ASP A 125 -25.81 -9.74 -44.38
N MET A 126 -25.91 -9.38 -43.10
CA MET A 126 -24.97 -8.55 -42.37
C MET A 126 -24.65 -9.18 -41.00
N ARG A 127 -23.48 -8.85 -40.45
CA ARG A 127 -23.02 -9.35 -39.15
C ARG A 127 -22.96 -8.20 -38.14
N MET A 128 -23.72 -8.31 -37.08
CA MET A 128 -23.72 -7.36 -35.97
C MET A 128 -22.47 -7.53 -35.09
N PRO A 129 -22.07 -6.50 -34.33
CA PRO A 129 -20.87 -6.53 -33.47
C PRO A 129 -20.85 -7.69 -32.46
N GLY A 130 -22.00 -8.04 -31.88
CA GLY A 130 -22.15 -9.17 -30.96
C GLY A 130 -22.27 -10.53 -31.65
N GLY A 131 -21.97 -10.62 -32.95
CA GLY A 131 -21.93 -11.87 -33.71
C GLY A 131 -23.29 -12.35 -34.22
N LEU A 132 -24.39 -11.64 -33.92
CA LEU A 132 -25.70 -11.93 -34.49
C LEU A 132 -25.68 -11.69 -36.00
N GLY A 133 -26.06 -12.71 -36.77
CA GLY A 133 -26.31 -12.56 -38.21
C GLY A 133 -27.72 -12.05 -38.45
N CYS A 134 -27.86 -11.07 -39.34
CA CYS A 134 -29.15 -10.54 -39.77
C CYS A 134 -29.25 -10.65 -41.29
N ARG A 135 -30.43 -10.97 -41.81
CA ARG A 135 -30.72 -11.07 -43.25
C ARG A 135 -31.96 -10.30 -43.66
N THR A 136 -32.02 -9.85 -44.90
CA THR A 136 -33.21 -9.28 -45.53
C THR A 136 -33.40 -9.93 -46.90
N ASN A 137 -34.64 -10.00 -47.37
CA ASN A 137 -35.01 -10.63 -48.65
C ASN A 137 -34.85 -9.64 -49.80
#